data_AF-V9LAC5-F1
#
_entry.id   AF-V9LAC5-F1
#
_cell.length_a   1.000
_cell.length_b   1.000
_cell.length_c   1.000
_cell.angle_alpha   90.00
_cell.angle_beta   90.00
_cell.angle_gamma   90.00
#
_symmetry.space_group_name_H-M   'P 1'
#
loop_
_entity.id
_entity.type
_entity.pdbx_description
1 polymer ?
#
loop_
_entity_poly.entity_id
_entity_poly.type
_entity_poly.pdbx_seq_one_letter_code
_entity_poly.pdbx_strand_id
1 'polypeptide(L)'
;ASFGCAAVGRPDQLVSHLNDCEHNPKRPVTCEQGCGLEMPKDELPNHNCIKHLRTMVLQQQGKIAELEKTTAEHKHQLSEQKRDIQLLKAYMRAIRSANPNLQNLEETIEYNEILEWVNSLQPARVTRWGGMISTPDAVLQAVIKRSLIDSGCPMSIVNDLIENAHERNWPQGLATLETRQMNRRYYENYVAKRIPGKQAVVVMACENQHMGDDMILEPGLVMIFAHGVEEIF
;
A
#
# COMPACT_ATOMS: atom_id res chain seq x y z
N ALA A 1 -39.98 26.01 -52.51
CA ALA A 1 -40.43 25.45 -51.23
C ALA A 1 -39.25 25.52 -50.26
N SER A 2 -39.33 26.30 -49.17
CA SER A 2 -38.18 26.52 -48.26
C SER A 2 -38.47 26.13 -46.80
N PHE A 3 -39.52 25.34 -46.54
CA PHE A 3 -39.99 25.01 -45.18
C PHE A 3 -39.93 23.50 -44.89
N GLY A 4 -38.82 22.84 -45.23
CA GLY A 4 -38.65 21.42 -44.91
C GLY A 4 -37.31 20.86 -45.36
N CYS A 5 -36.96 19.70 -44.79
CA CYS A 5 -35.78 18.95 -45.20
C CYS A 5 -36.05 18.23 -46.53
N ALA A 6 -35.21 18.45 -47.54
CA ALA A 6 -35.29 17.76 -48.84
C ALA A 6 -34.36 16.54 -48.94
N ALA A 7 -33.71 16.15 -47.84
CA ALA A 7 -32.76 15.04 -47.82
C ALA A 7 -33.47 13.70 -48.06
N VAL A 8 -32.91 12.90 -48.96
CA VAL A 8 -33.36 11.53 -49.25
C VAL A 8 -32.26 10.60 -48.76
N GLY A 9 -32.62 9.70 -47.84
CA GLY A 9 -31.67 8.80 -47.19
C GLY A 9 -32.27 7.41 -47.00
N ARG A 10 -31.42 6.46 -46.62
CA ARG A 10 -31.89 5.11 -46.31
C ARG A 10 -32.64 5.11 -44.97
N PRO A 11 -33.69 4.27 -44.79
CA PRO A 11 -34.49 4.26 -43.56
C PRO A 11 -33.67 4.00 -42.28
N ASP A 12 -32.61 3.21 -42.37
CA ASP A 12 -31.67 2.92 -41.27
C ASP A 12 -30.89 4.16 -40.78
N GLN A 13 -30.83 5.22 -41.59
CA GLN A 13 -30.13 6.48 -41.26
C GLN A 13 -31.07 7.56 -40.71
N LEU A 14 -32.38 7.29 -40.60
CA LEU A 14 -33.37 8.27 -40.19
C LEU A 14 -33.10 8.84 -38.80
N VAL A 15 -32.73 8.00 -37.83
CA VAL A 15 -32.47 8.44 -36.44
C VAL A 15 -31.28 9.39 -36.39
N SER A 16 -30.18 9.07 -37.08
CA SER A 16 -29.02 9.95 -37.18
C SER A 16 -29.39 11.26 -37.84
N HIS A 17 -30.13 11.22 -38.96
CA HIS A 17 -30.56 12.42 -39.65
C HIS A 17 -31.43 13.33 -38.75
N LEU A 18 -32.35 12.77 -37.96
CA LEU A 18 -33.20 13.54 -37.06
C LEU A 18 -32.39 14.28 -35.97
N ASN A 19 -31.26 13.74 -35.55
CA ASN A 19 -30.38 14.39 -34.58
C ASN A 19 -29.60 15.58 -35.16
N ASP A 20 -29.37 15.59 -36.47
CA ASP A 20 -28.52 16.60 -37.13
C ASP A 20 -29.32 17.62 -37.95
N CYS A 21 -30.51 17.22 -38.44
CA CYS A 21 -31.30 17.98 -39.40
C CYS A 21 -31.72 19.37 -38.88
N GLU A 22 -31.27 20.42 -39.56
CA GLU A 22 -31.55 21.81 -39.18
C GLU A 22 -33.04 22.17 -39.24
N HIS A 23 -33.79 21.48 -40.09
CA HIS A 23 -35.23 21.67 -40.26
C HIS A 23 -36.06 20.87 -39.25
N ASN A 24 -35.46 19.97 -38.47
CA ASN A 24 -36.18 19.21 -37.45
C ASN A 24 -36.43 20.11 -36.22
N PRO A 25 -37.68 20.50 -35.92
CA PRO A 25 -38.00 21.29 -34.73
C PRO A 25 -37.67 20.53 -33.45
N LYS A 26 -37.71 19.19 -33.48
CA LYS A 26 -37.39 18.32 -32.34
C LYS A 26 -35.91 17.94 -32.26
N ARG A 27 -35.05 18.55 -33.08
CA ARG A 27 -33.60 18.33 -32.98
C ARG A 27 -33.13 18.70 -31.57
N PRO A 28 -32.41 17.82 -30.85
CA PRO A 28 -31.79 18.18 -29.58
C PRO A 28 -30.78 19.31 -29.79
N VAL A 29 -30.86 20.35 -28.97
CA VAL A 29 -29.92 21.46 -28.93
C VAL A 29 -29.56 21.74 -27.48
N THR A 30 -28.29 22.04 -27.23
CA THR A 30 -27.81 22.44 -25.91
C THR A 30 -27.97 23.95 -25.75
N CYS A 31 -28.39 24.40 -24.57
CA CYS A 31 -28.49 25.81 -24.28
C CYS A 31 -27.10 26.49 -24.25
N GLU A 32 -26.85 27.39 -25.20
CA GLU A 32 -25.59 28.13 -25.32
C GLU A 32 -25.48 29.32 -24.34
N GLN A 33 -26.58 29.69 -23.66
CA GLN A 33 -26.60 30.77 -22.66
C GLN A 33 -26.04 30.34 -21.28
N GLY A 34 -25.45 29.14 -21.19
CA GLY A 34 -24.63 28.72 -20.06
C GLY A 34 -25.31 27.80 -19.04
N CYS A 35 -26.58 27.42 -19.21
CA CYS A 35 -27.21 26.42 -18.33
C CYS A 35 -26.94 24.97 -18.76
N GLY A 36 -26.50 24.75 -20.01
CA GLY A 36 -26.12 23.43 -20.51
C GLY A 36 -27.26 22.43 -20.69
N LEU A 37 -28.53 22.83 -20.53
CA LEU A 37 -29.66 21.94 -20.73
C LEU A 37 -29.79 21.55 -22.21
N GLU A 38 -29.89 20.24 -22.48
CA GLU A 38 -30.31 19.73 -23.78
C GLU A 38 -31.83 19.73 -23.89
N MET A 39 -32.35 20.31 -24.98
CA MET A 39 -33.78 20.43 -25.23
C MET A 39 -34.11 20.46 -26.73
N PRO A 40 -35.35 20.22 -27.14
CA PRO A 40 -35.78 20.39 -28.52
C PRO A 40 -35.57 21.83 -29.04
N LYS A 41 -35.15 21.96 -30.31
CA LYS A 41 -34.90 23.26 -30.96
C LYS A 41 -36.11 24.20 -30.92
N ASP A 42 -37.32 23.67 -31.03
CA ASP A 42 -38.57 24.45 -30.97
C ASP A 42 -38.90 24.99 -29.57
N GLU A 43 -38.34 24.39 -28.51
CA GLU A 43 -38.55 24.81 -27.13
C GLU A 43 -37.52 25.88 -26.67
N LEU A 44 -36.43 26.06 -27.42
CA LEU A 44 -35.35 27.00 -27.10
C LEU A 44 -35.82 28.45 -26.89
N PRO A 45 -36.73 29.04 -27.70
CA PRO A 45 -37.20 30.42 -27.50
C PRO A 45 -37.95 30.64 -26.18
N ASN A 46 -38.54 29.57 -25.62
CA ASN A 46 -39.32 29.60 -24.38
C ASN A 46 -38.51 29.09 -23.17
N HIS A 47 -37.22 28.80 -23.35
CA HIS A 47 -36.34 28.32 -22.31
C HIS A 47 -36.03 29.39 -21.26
N ASN A 48 -35.90 29.00 -19.99
CA ASN A 48 -35.49 29.89 -18.90
C ASN A 48 -34.31 29.29 -18.12
N CYS A 49 -33.10 29.76 -18.46
CA CYS A 49 -31.84 29.31 -17.87
C CYS A 49 -31.85 29.42 -16.34
N ILE A 50 -32.35 30.54 -15.81
CA ILE A 50 -32.32 30.82 -14.38
C ILE A 50 -33.23 29.85 -13.62
N LYS A 51 -34.42 29.56 -14.15
CA LYS A 51 -35.34 28.58 -13.55
C LYS A 51 -34.70 27.20 -13.52
N HIS A 52 -34.10 26.76 -14.62
CA HIS A 52 -33.42 25.46 -14.70
C HIS A 52 -32.26 25.36 -13.71
N LEU A 53 -31.35 26.35 -13.71
CA LEU A 53 -30.21 26.38 -12.79
C LEU A 53 -30.65 26.40 -11.32
N ARG A 54 -31.71 27.14 -10.96
CA ARG A 54 -32.28 27.10 -9.61
C ARG A 54 -32.77 25.71 -9.22
N THR A 55 -33.46 25.02 -10.12
CA THR A 55 -33.88 23.64 -9.90
C THR A 55 -32.69 22.71 -9.70
N MET A 56 -31.64 22.84 -10.52
CA MET A 56 -30.41 22.04 -10.37
C MET A 56 -29.73 22.30 -9.02
N VAL A 57 -29.59 23.57 -8.62
CA VAL A 57 -28.98 23.93 -7.33
C VAL A 57 -29.78 23.36 -6.17
N LEU A 58 -31.11 23.43 -6.20
CA LEU A 58 -31.97 22.83 -5.17
C LEU A 58 -31.82 21.31 -5.11
N GLN A 59 -31.75 20.64 -6.27
CA GLN A 59 -31.52 19.19 -6.33
C GLN A 59 -30.13 18.82 -5.80
N GLN A 60 -29.09 19.59 -6.14
CA GLN A 60 -27.74 19.40 -5.62
C GLN A 60 -27.69 19.62 -4.11
N GLN A 61 -28.35 20.65 -3.58
CA GLN A 61 -28.45 20.88 -2.12
C GLN A 61 -29.12 19.71 -1.41
N GLY A 62 -30.21 19.17 -1.97
CA GLY A 62 -30.87 17.98 -1.42
C GLY A 62 -29.94 16.76 -1.40
N LYS A 63 -29.22 16.51 -2.50
CA LYS A 63 -28.26 15.40 -2.59
C LYS A 63 -27.07 15.57 -1.64
N ILE A 64 -26.58 16.80 -1.45
CA ILE A 64 -25.51 17.10 -0.48
C ILE A 64 -26.00 16.80 0.94
N ALA A 65 -27.19 17.27 1.31
CA ALA A 65 -27.75 17.01 2.63
C ALA A 65 -27.94 15.50 2.91
N GLU A 66 -28.35 14.73 1.90
CA GLU A 66 -28.43 13.26 2.00
C GLU A 66 -27.04 12.63 2.21
N LEU A 67 -26.03 13.04 1.43
CA LEU A 67 -24.66 12.55 1.56
C LEU A 67 -24.03 12.91 2.92
N GLU A 68 -24.30 14.10 3.45
CA GLU A 68 -23.86 14.52 4.78
C GLU A 68 -24.47 13.63 5.86
N LYS A 69 -25.76 13.31 5.73
CA LYS A 69 -26.46 12.41 6.64
C LYS A 69 -25.88 10.99 6.62
N THR A 70 -25.68 10.39 5.44
CA THR A 70 -25.09 9.05 5.33
C THR A 70 -23.65 9.01 5.84
N THR A 71 -22.88 10.08 5.62
CA THR A 71 -21.52 10.22 6.16
C THR A 71 -21.53 10.24 7.69
N ALA A 72 -22.48 10.97 8.30
CA ALA A 72 -22.62 11.00 9.75
C ALA A 72 -22.99 9.62 10.32
N GLU A 73 -23.91 8.90 9.67
CA GLU A 73 -24.30 7.53 10.03
C GLU A 73 -23.12 6.55 9.93
N HIS A 74 -22.37 6.57 8.82
CA HIS A 74 -21.17 5.73 8.66
C HIS A 74 -20.09 6.06 9.69
N LYS A 75 -19.88 7.34 10.01
CA LYS A 75 -18.93 7.73 11.06
C LYS A 75 -19.34 7.19 12.43
N HIS A 76 -20.64 7.16 12.73
CA HIS A 76 -21.16 6.56 13.94
C HIS A 76 -20.93 5.04 13.97
N GLN A 77 -21.33 4.32 12.91
CA GLN A 77 -21.11 2.87 12.78
C GLN A 77 -19.64 2.49 12.90
N LEU A 78 -18.75 3.25 12.26
CA LEU A 78 -17.30 3.02 12.36
C LEU A 78 -16.79 3.21 13.79
N SER A 79 -17.35 4.18 14.53
CA SER A 79 -17.00 4.38 15.93
C SER A 79 -17.47 3.21 16.80
N GLU A 80 -18.62 2.63 16.53
CA GLU A 80 -19.13 1.45 17.25
C GLU A 80 -18.29 0.22 16.96
N GLN A 81 -18.01 -0.08 15.69
CA GLN A 81 -17.13 -1.17 15.29
C GLN A 81 -15.73 -1.06 15.92
N LYS A 82 -15.18 0.15 16.04
CA LYS A 82 -13.91 0.36 16.75
C LYS A 82 -14.00 -0.01 18.23
N ARG A 83 -15.12 0.27 18.91
CA ARG A 83 -15.33 -0.16 20.30
C ARG A 83 -15.45 -1.68 20.40
N ASP A 84 -16.18 -2.31 19.48
CA ASP A 84 -16.31 -3.78 19.45
C ASP A 84 -14.95 -4.46 19.25
N ILE A 85 -14.13 -3.95 18.34
CA ILE A 85 -12.75 -4.43 18.13
C ILE A 85 -11.91 -4.27 19.41
N GLN A 86 -12.03 -3.15 20.11
CA GLN A 86 -11.31 -2.94 21.38
C GLN A 86 -11.76 -3.94 22.45
N LEU A 87 -13.06 -4.22 22.53
CA LEU A 87 -13.62 -5.19 23.46
C LEU A 87 -13.16 -6.62 23.12
N LEU A 88 -13.22 -7.02 21.84
CA LEU A 88 -12.70 -8.30 21.37
C LEU A 88 -11.21 -8.45 21.67
N LYS A 89 -10.40 -7.40 21.46
CA LYS A 89 -8.99 -7.38 21.84
C LYS A 89 -8.78 -7.55 23.35
N ALA A 90 -9.67 -7.00 24.18
CA ALA A 90 -9.61 -7.21 25.64
C ALA A 90 -9.97 -8.65 26.02
N TYR A 91 -11.04 -9.21 25.44
CA TYR A 91 -11.42 -10.61 25.63
C TYR A 91 -10.32 -11.57 25.20
N MET A 92 -9.74 -11.38 24.01
CA MET A 92 -8.62 -12.21 23.55
C MET A 92 -7.42 -12.10 24.49
N ARG A 93 -7.11 -10.93 25.05
CA ARG A 93 -6.04 -10.81 26.06
C ARG A 93 -6.37 -11.57 27.34
N ALA A 94 -7.61 -11.51 27.82
CA ALA A 94 -8.04 -12.25 29.01
C ALA A 94 -8.00 -13.78 28.78
N ILE A 95 -8.51 -14.24 27.64
CA ILE A 95 -8.48 -15.67 27.27
C ILE A 95 -7.03 -16.16 27.12
N ARG A 96 -6.14 -15.35 26.51
CA ARG A 96 -4.71 -15.64 26.42
C ARG A 96 -4.05 -15.83 27.78
N SER A 97 -4.34 -14.96 28.74
CA SER A 97 -3.81 -15.11 30.11
C SER A 97 -4.28 -16.38 30.81
N ALA A 98 -5.38 -16.98 30.34
CA ALA A 98 -5.96 -18.19 30.91
C ALA A 98 -5.60 -19.48 30.13
N ASN A 99 -4.99 -19.40 28.94
CA ASN A 99 -4.70 -20.57 28.09
C ASN A 99 -3.34 -20.47 27.37
N PRO A 100 -2.31 -21.20 27.83
CA PRO A 100 -0.98 -21.23 27.20
C PRO A 100 -0.99 -21.71 25.74
N ASN A 101 -1.91 -22.61 25.38
CA ASN A 101 -2.03 -23.12 23.99
C ASN A 101 -2.41 -22.04 22.98
N LEU A 102 -3.08 -20.96 23.40
CA LEU A 102 -3.41 -19.84 22.53
C LEU A 102 -2.25 -18.85 22.37
N GLN A 103 -1.31 -18.79 23.32
CA GLN A 103 -0.04 -18.06 23.15
C GLN A 103 0.83 -18.73 22.09
N ASN A 104 0.97 -20.06 22.17
CA ASN A 104 1.68 -20.84 21.14
C ASN A 104 1.08 -20.64 19.73
N LEU A 105 -0.23 -20.44 19.61
CA LEU A 105 -0.88 -20.21 18.33
C LEU A 105 -0.55 -18.82 17.73
N GLU A 106 -0.47 -17.78 18.55
CA GLU A 106 -0.08 -16.42 18.12
C GLU A 106 1.40 -16.41 17.67
N GLU A 107 2.28 -17.06 18.45
CA GLU A 107 3.69 -17.27 18.08
C GLU A 107 3.81 -18.06 16.76
N THR A 108 2.95 -19.06 16.54
CA THR A 108 2.93 -19.82 15.28
C THR A 108 2.47 -18.97 14.10
N ILE A 109 1.44 -18.12 14.28
CA ILE A 109 0.94 -17.22 13.22
C ILE A 109 2.00 -16.18 12.88
N GLU A 110 2.59 -15.54 13.90
CA GLU A 110 3.67 -14.56 13.71
C GLU A 110 4.88 -15.19 13.03
N TYR A 111 5.29 -16.39 13.45
CA TYR A 111 6.39 -17.12 12.82
C TYR A 111 6.09 -17.48 11.35
N ASN A 112 4.85 -17.85 11.04
CA ASN A 112 4.43 -18.09 9.65
C ASN A 112 4.48 -16.82 8.81
N GLU A 113 4.03 -15.66 9.32
CA GLU A 113 4.15 -14.37 8.63
C GLU A 113 5.62 -14.02 8.35
N ILE A 114 6.50 -14.26 9.32
CA ILE A 114 7.95 -14.07 9.15
C ILE A 114 8.48 -14.98 8.03
N LEU A 115 8.15 -16.28 8.05
CA LEU A 115 8.58 -17.21 7.02
C LEU A 115 8.08 -16.83 5.63
N GLU A 116 6.81 -16.42 5.49
CA GLU A 116 6.25 -15.97 4.22
C GLU A 116 7.01 -14.75 3.68
N TRP A 117 7.28 -13.76 4.53
CA TRP A 117 8.06 -12.59 4.16
C TRP A 117 9.49 -12.97 3.74
N VAL A 118 10.19 -13.79 4.53
CA VAL A 118 11.56 -14.22 4.24
C VAL A 118 11.66 -14.98 2.91
N ASN A 119 10.68 -15.83 2.62
CA ASN A 119 10.58 -16.56 1.36
C ASN A 119 10.28 -15.67 0.15
N SER A 120 9.68 -14.49 0.37
CA SER A 120 9.43 -13.51 -0.70
C SER A 120 10.68 -12.73 -1.11
N LEU A 121 11.72 -12.70 -0.26
CA LEU A 121 12.94 -11.94 -0.53
C LEU A 121 13.89 -12.71 -1.45
N GLN A 122 14.62 -11.96 -2.28
CA GLN A 122 15.64 -12.54 -3.17
C GLN A 122 16.86 -13.00 -2.36
N PRO A 123 17.43 -14.19 -2.63
CA PRO A 123 18.71 -14.59 -2.07
C PRO A 123 19.82 -13.60 -2.46
N ALA A 124 20.72 -13.34 -1.52
CA ALA A 124 21.84 -12.43 -1.70
C ALA A 124 23.18 -13.14 -1.53
N ARG A 125 24.16 -12.73 -2.32
CA ARG A 125 25.57 -13.04 -2.09
C ARG A 125 26.34 -11.77 -1.73
N VAL A 126 27.05 -11.81 -0.61
CA VAL A 126 27.96 -10.72 -0.22
C VAL A 126 29.37 -11.05 -0.68
N THR A 127 29.90 -10.28 -1.63
CA THR A 127 31.25 -10.48 -2.19
C THR A 127 32.32 -9.68 -1.45
N ARG A 128 31.93 -8.68 -0.66
CA ARG A 128 32.85 -7.75 0.02
C ARG A 128 32.49 -7.51 1.48
N TRP A 129 32.71 -8.51 2.31
CA TRP A 129 32.50 -8.45 3.76
C TRP A 129 33.24 -7.31 4.47
N GLY A 130 34.42 -6.90 3.98
CA GLY A 130 35.17 -5.76 4.53
C GLY A 130 34.52 -4.39 4.31
N GLY A 131 33.51 -4.30 3.42
CA GLY A 131 32.74 -3.08 3.18
C GLY A 131 31.53 -2.91 4.10
N MET A 132 31.43 -3.74 5.14
CA MET A 132 30.34 -3.70 6.11
C MET A 132 30.39 -2.40 6.94
N ILE A 133 29.24 -1.73 7.03
CA ILE A 133 29.03 -0.54 7.84
C ILE A 133 28.53 -1.00 9.21
N SER A 134 29.42 -1.03 10.20
CA SER A 134 29.10 -1.57 11.54
C SER A 134 28.43 -0.55 12.48
N THR A 135 28.54 0.73 12.16
CA THR A 135 27.95 1.84 12.93
C THR A 135 27.07 2.71 12.04
N PRO A 136 25.96 2.19 11.47
CA PRO A 136 25.08 3.00 10.64
C PRO A 136 24.44 4.12 11.47
N ASP A 137 24.42 5.33 10.94
CA ASP A 137 23.76 6.46 11.61
C ASP A 137 22.22 6.31 11.57
N ALA A 138 21.53 7.19 12.30
CA ALA A 138 20.08 7.15 12.40
C ALA A 138 19.37 7.36 11.06
N VAL A 139 19.98 8.12 10.14
CA VAL A 139 19.42 8.38 8.81
C VAL A 139 19.47 7.12 7.98
N LEU A 140 20.62 6.44 7.93
CA LEU A 140 20.81 5.19 7.22
C LEU A 140 19.92 4.09 7.80
N GLN A 141 19.82 3.98 9.12
CA GLN A 141 18.89 3.06 9.79
C GLN A 141 17.43 3.32 9.38
N ALA A 142 16.99 4.58 9.33
CA ALA A 142 15.64 4.94 8.90
C ALA A 142 15.37 4.56 7.42
N VAL A 143 16.35 4.75 6.53
CA VAL A 143 16.27 4.36 5.12
C VAL A 143 16.14 2.84 4.96
N ILE A 144 16.91 2.07 5.72
CA ILE A 144 16.82 0.61 5.72
C ILE A 144 15.49 0.15 6.30
N LYS A 145 15.07 0.72 7.43
CA LYS A 145 13.76 0.45 8.06
C LYS A 145 12.62 0.65 7.08
N ARG A 146 12.63 1.75 6.34
CA ARG A 146 11.60 2.02 5.33
C ARG A 146 11.58 0.96 4.24
N SER A 147 12.76 0.51 3.79
CA SER A 147 12.88 -0.52 2.76
C SER A 147 12.43 -1.90 3.22
N LEU A 148 12.62 -2.24 4.51
CA LEU A 148 12.07 -3.45 5.12
C LEU A 148 10.54 -3.39 5.19
N ILE A 149 9.97 -2.26 5.63
CA ILE A 149 8.51 -2.09 5.67
C ILE A 149 7.92 -2.19 4.26
N ASP A 150 8.55 -1.56 3.28
CA ASP A 150 8.09 -1.59 1.89
C ASP A 150 8.23 -2.97 1.23
N SER A 151 9.09 -3.86 1.76
CA SER A 151 9.18 -5.26 1.33
C SER A 151 8.19 -6.20 2.04
N GLY A 152 7.34 -5.66 2.94
CA GLY A 152 6.36 -6.45 3.68
C GLY A 152 6.89 -7.08 4.98
N CYS A 153 7.99 -6.58 5.53
CA CYS A 153 8.52 -7.05 6.82
C CYS A 153 7.45 -6.94 7.91
N PRO A 154 7.22 -8.02 8.71
CA PRO A 154 6.28 -7.96 9.81
C PRO A 154 6.65 -6.85 10.80
N MET A 155 5.63 -6.09 11.21
CA MET A 155 5.82 -4.91 12.08
C MET A 155 6.29 -5.28 13.48
N SER A 156 6.11 -6.54 13.90
CA SER A 156 6.56 -7.03 15.19
C SER A 156 8.09 -7.12 15.29
N ILE A 157 8.78 -7.47 14.20
CA ILE A 157 10.24 -7.69 14.20
C ILE A 157 11.06 -6.54 13.60
N VAL A 158 10.43 -5.62 12.85
CA VAL A 158 11.16 -4.61 12.08
C VAL A 158 12.02 -3.67 12.93
N ASN A 159 11.60 -3.37 14.16
CA ASN A 159 12.40 -2.53 15.07
C ASN A 159 13.62 -3.29 15.57
N ASP A 160 13.44 -4.54 15.99
CA ASP A 160 14.50 -5.40 16.50
C ASP A 160 15.57 -5.64 15.42
N LEU A 161 15.15 -5.91 14.18
CA LEU A 161 16.07 -6.05 13.03
C LEU A 161 16.92 -4.79 12.80
N ILE A 162 16.34 -3.60 12.99
CA ILE A 162 17.06 -2.33 12.81
C ILE A 162 17.97 -2.03 14.01
N GLU A 163 17.56 -2.39 15.22
CA GLU A 163 18.44 -2.35 16.38
C GLU A 163 19.65 -3.28 16.19
N ASN A 164 19.42 -4.46 15.60
CA ASN A 164 20.44 -5.44 15.23
C ASN A 164 21.21 -5.08 13.95
N ALA A 165 21.05 -3.86 13.42
CA ALA A 165 21.86 -3.35 12.31
C ALA A 165 23.19 -2.74 12.75
N HIS A 166 23.42 -2.60 14.06
CA HIS A 166 24.56 -1.89 14.64
C HIS A 166 25.36 -2.81 15.55
N GLU A 167 26.69 -2.70 15.50
CA GLU A 167 27.64 -3.55 16.25
C GLU A 167 27.45 -3.58 17.77
N ARG A 168 26.78 -2.57 18.35
CA ARG A 168 26.46 -2.52 19.78
C ARG A 168 25.49 -3.62 20.21
N ASN A 169 24.69 -4.13 19.26
CA ASN A 169 23.68 -5.16 19.45
C ASN A 169 24.03 -6.45 18.68
N TRP A 170 25.18 -6.49 18.00
CA TRP A 170 25.61 -7.69 17.29
C TRP A 170 26.10 -8.78 18.24
N PRO A 171 25.98 -10.07 17.84
CA PRO A 171 26.50 -11.16 18.63
C PRO A 171 28.03 -11.15 18.63
N GLN A 172 28.65 -11.89 19.55
CA GLN A 172 30.08 -11.78 19.84
C GLN A 172 30.98 -11.99 18.61
N GLY A 173 30.57 -12.88 17.70
CA GLY A 173 31.24 -13.19 16.43
C GLY A 173 31.25 -12.05 15.40
N LEU A 174 30.57 -10.94 15.67
CA LEU A 174 30.45 -9.75 14.82
C LEU A 174 30.75 -8.44 15.56
N ALA A 175 30.69 -8.41 16.89
CA ALA A 175 30.66 -7.18 17.69
C ALA A 175 31.89 -6.26 17.52
N THR A 176 33.08 -6.81 17.28
CA THR A 176 34.32 -6.01 17.19
C THR A 176 35.00 -6.12 15.83
N LEU A 177 35.81 -5.12 15.47
CA LEU A 177 36.60 -5.14 14.23
C LEU A 177 37.55 -6.34 14.16
N GLU A 178 38.19 -6.69 15.27
CA GLU A 178 39.11 -7.82 15.36
C GLU A 178 38.39 -9.13 15.09
N THR A 179 37.25 -9.36 15.77
CA THR A 179 36.43 -10.55 15.54
C THR A 179 35.94 -10.61 14.09
N ARG A 180 35.56 -9.47 13.49
CA ARG A 180 35.15 -9.40 12.08
C ARG A 180 36.23 -9.76 11.09
N GLN A 181 37.48 -9.40 11.38
CA GLN A 181 38.61 -9.79 10.54
C GLN A 181 38.90 -11.29 10.66
N MET A 182 38.83 -11.83 11.88
CA MET A 182 39.06 -13.25 12.15
C MET A 182 37.97 -14.13 11.50
N ASN A 183 36.70 -13.75 11.64
CA ASN A 183 35.55 -14.52 11.16
C ASN A 183 35.18 -14.24 9.70
N ARG A 184 35.95 -13.41 8.98
CA ARG A 184 35.61 -12.95 7.63
C ARG A 184 35.22 -14.07 6.65
N ARG A 185 35.95 -15.19 6.68
CA ARG A 185 35.68 -16.35 5.82
C ARG A 185 34.42 -17.11 6.26
N TYR A 186 34.11 -17.07 7.55
CA TYR A 186 32.96 -17.78 8.11
C TYR A 186 31.64 -17.14 7.72
N TYR A 187 31.64 -15.83 7.43
CA TYR A 187 30.46 -15.11 6.97
C TYR A 187 29.92 -15.59 5.62
N GLU A 188 30.76 -16.22 4.80
CA GLU A 188 30.32 -16.82 3.52
C GLU A 188 29.29 -17.95 3.72
N ASN A 189 29.18 -18.50 4.93
CA ASN A 189 28.21 -19.53 5.27
C ASN A 189 26.83 -18.98 5.65
N TYR A 190 26.65 -17.66 5.76
CA TYR A 190 25.34 -17.08 6.04
C TYR A 190 24.38 -17.29 4.86
N VAL A 191 23.15 -17.68 5.19
CA VAL A 191 22.00 -17.57 4.29
C VAL A 191 21.48 -16.14 4.42
N ALA A 192 21.74 -15.34 3.38
CA ALA A 192 21.39 -13.92 3.34
C ALA A 192 20.29 -13.64 2.31
N LYS A 193 19.35 -12.77 2.68
CA LYS A 193 18.30 -12.25 1.79
C LYS A 193 18.54 -10.77 1.51
N ARG A 194 18.33 -10.35 0.28
CA ARG A 194 18.57 -8.97 -0.15
C ARG A 194 17.47 -8.05 0.33
N ILE A 195 17.85 -6.91 0.90
CA ILE A 195 16.91 -5.80 1.11
C ILE A 195 16.71 -5.07 -0.23
N PRO A 196 15.48 -4.99 -0.76
CA PRO A 196 15.23 -4.48 -2.11
C PRO A 196 15.82 -3.08 -2.35
N GLY A 197 16.56 -2.95 -3.45
CA GLY A 197 17.15 -1.66 -3.85
C GLY A 197 18.17 -1.09 -2.86
N LYS A 198 18.77 -1.92 -2.01
CA LYS A 198 19.81 -1.53 -1.05
C LYS A 198 21.06 -2.40 -1.18
N GLN A 199 22.18 -1.87 -0.70
CA GLN A 199 23.39 -2.63 -0.41
C GLN A 199 23.32 -3.12 1.03
N ALA A 200 22.32 -3.96 1.31
CA ALA A 200 22.09 -4.49 2.64
C ALA A 200 21.38 -5.84 2.54
N VAL A 201 21.58 -6.67 3.54
CA VAL A 201 20.98 -8.00 3.64
C VAL A 201 20.35 -8.20 5.02
N VAL A 202 19.35 -9.06 5.06
CA VAL A 202 18.83 -9.64 6.29
C VAL A 202 19.38 -11.06 6.42
N VAL A 203 19.82 -11.42 7.62
CA VAL A 203 20.22 -12.78 7.99
C VAL A 203 19.30 -13.22 9.13
N MET A 204 18.30 -14.02 8.79
CA MET A 204 17.26 -14.44 9.73
C MET A 204 17.70 -15.65 10.53
N ALA A 205 17.39 -15.67 11.82
CA ALA A 205 17.74 -16.79 12.69
C ALA A 205 17.11 -18.10 12.22
N CYS A 206 15.86 -18.05 11.75
CA CYS A 206 15.14 -19.21 11.23
C CYS A 206 15.79 -19.89 10.01
N GLU A 207 16.58 -19.15 9.20
CA GLU A 207 17.32 -19.69 8.05
C GLU A 207 18.82 -19.96 8.35
N ASN A 208 19.30 -19.62 9.56
CA ASN A 208 20.72 -19.66 9.92
C ASN A 208 21.00 -20.47 11.19
N GLN A 209 20.16 -21.48 11.49
CA GLN A 209 20.33 -22.38 12.64
C GLN A 209 21.62 -23.22 12.58
N HIS A 210 22.26 -23.33 11.41
CA HIS A 210 23.55 -23.98 11.23
C HIS A 210 24.74 -23.10 11.65
N MET A 211 24.53 -21.79 11.81
CA MET A 211 25.54 -20.88 12.32
C MET A 211 25.60 -21.00 13.84
N GLY A 212 26.76 -20.70 14.45
CA GLY A 212 26.91 -20.72 15.91
C GLY A 212 26.07 -19.63 16.59
N ASP A 213 25.73 -19.86 17.86
CA ASP A 213 24.95 -18.92 18.68
C ASP A 213 25.65 -17.55 18.83
N ASP A 214 26.98 -17.51 18.68
CA ASP A 214 27.78 -16.28 18.69
C ASP A 214 27.74 -15.52 17.35
N MET A 215 27.07 -16.06 16.33
CA MET A 215 27.02 -15.53 14.97
C MET A 215 25.60 -15.09 14.56
N ILE A 216 24.56 -15.43 15.33
CA ILE A 216 23.17 -15.11 15.01
C ILE A 216 22.46 -14.54 16.22
N LEU A 217 21.36 -13.83 16.00
CA LEU A 217 20.53 -13.27 17.06
C LEU A 217 19.07 -13.30 16.61
N GLU A 218 18.13 -13.54 17.53
CA GLU A 218 16.69 -13.51 17.26
C GLU A 218 16.16 -12.07 17.20
N PRO A 219 15.32 -11.69 16.22
CA PRO A 219 14.77 -12.52 15.13
C PRO A 219 15.72 -12.67 13.92
N GLY A 220 16.74 -11.82 13.85
CA GLY A 220 17.75 -11.82 12.81
C GLY A 220 18.67 -10.61 12.93
N LEU A 221 19.57 -10.49 11.96
CA LEU A 221 20.53 -9.40 11.83
C LEU A 221 20.30 -8.65 10.52
N VAL A 222 20.58 -7.35 10.54
CA VAL A 222 20.68 -6.54 9.32
C VAL A 222 22.14 -6.16 9.13
N MET A 223 22.69 -6.45 7.96
CA MET A 223 24.06 -6.04 7.62
C MET A 223 24.02 -5.10 6.42
N ILE A 224 24.56 -3.90 6.62
CA ILE A 224 24.60 -2.84 5.62
C ILE A 224 26.02 -2.73 5.06
N PHE A 225 26.14 -2.54 3.76
CA PHE A 225 27.42 -2.49 3.06
C PHE A 225 27.51 -1.23 2.20
N ALA A 226 28.73 -0.74 2.03
CA ALA A 226 28.98 0.31 1.03
C ALA A 226 28.80 -0.22 -0.40
N HIS A 227 29.17 -1.48 -0.65
CA HIS A 227 29.08 -2.16 -1.94
C HIS A 227 29.31 -3.68 -1.76
N GLY A 228 29.00 -4.47 -2.80
CA GLY A 228 29.29 -5.90 -2.86
C GLY A 228 28.14 -6.83 -2.45
N VAL A 229 26.90 -6.33 -2.41
CA VAL A 229 25.70 -7.17 -2.30
C VAL A 229 25.14 -7.42 -3.70
N GLU A 230 25.10 -8.69 -4.09
CA GLU A 230 24.64 -9.18 -5.39
C GLU A 230 23.44 -10.11 -5.22
N GLU A 231 22.56 -10.16 -6.22
CA GLU A 231 21.47 -11.16 -6.29
C GLU A 231 21.99 -12.46 -6.88
N ILE A 232 21.48 -13.57 -6.38
CA ILE A 232 21.75 -14.91 -6.94
C ILE A 232 20.57 -15.22 -7.88
N PHE A 233 20.86 -15.32 -9.18
CA PHE A 233 19.90 -15.74 -10.21
C PHE A 233 19.87 -17.25 -10.36
#